data_AF-S4PK61-F1
#
_entry.id   AF-S4PK61-F1
#
_cell.length_a   1.000
_cell.length_b   1.000
_cell.length_c   1.000
_cell.angle_alpha   90.00
_cell.angle_beta   90.00
_cell.angle_gamma   90.00
#
_symmetry.space_group_name_H-M   'P 1'
#
loop_
_entity.id
_entity.type
_entity.pdbx_description
1 polymer ?
#
loop_
_entity_poly.entity_id
_entity_poly.type
_entity_poly.pdbx_seq_one_letter_code
_entity_poly.pdbx_strand_id
1 'polypeptide(L)' 'FVYIQPEKGNKEPSIVQIERLWTNSDNVHMVYSNVYFRPHETFHVRTRKFLQQEVFKTEAHRTVPLDQVIGR' A
#
# COMPACT_ATOMS: atom_id res chain seq x y z
N PHE A 1 -4.41 2.88 -8.23
CA PHE A 1 -3.96 2.82 -6.84
C PHE A 1 -5.17 2.55 -5.97
N VAL A 2 -4.96 1.89 -4.83
CA VAL A 2 -6.00 1.62 -3.84
C VAL A 2 -5.43 1.80 -2.44
N TYR A 3 -6.30 1.96 -1.45
CA TYR A 3 -5.93 2.00 -0.04
C TYR A 3 -6.16 0.64 0.61
N ILE A 4 -5.17 0.16 1.35
CA ILE A 4 -5.28 -1.08 2.14
C ILE A 4 -5.22 -0.73 3.63
N GLN A 5 -6.16 -1.28 4.39
CA GLN A 5 -6.22 -1.12 5.85
C GLN A 5 -4.93 -1.68 6.51
N PRO A 6 -4.35 -0.99 7.50
CA PRO A 6 -3.26 -1.55 8.30
C PRO A 6 -3.75 -2.74 9.15
N GLU A 7 -2.89 -3.74 9.32
CA GLU A 7 -3.21 -4.94 10.13
C GLU A 7 -3.43 -4.64 11.62
N LYS A 8 -2.80 -3.58 12.15
CA LYS A 8 -2.86 -3.25 13.59
C LYS A 8 -2.85 -1.74 13.83
N GLY A 9 -3.77 -1.29 14.68
CA GLY A 9 -3.82 0.05 15.23
C GLY A 9 -4.39 1.11 14.28
N ASN A 10 -4.30 2.37 14.71
CA ASN A 10 -4.87 3.53 14.02
C ASN A 10 -3.90 4.16 13.00
N LYS A 11 -3.14 3.32 12.28
CA LYS A 11 -2.19 3.80 11.26
C LYS A 11 -2.93 4.30 10.02
N GLU A 12 -2.29 5.19 9.27
CA GLU A 12 -2.82 5.63 7.98
C GLU A 12 -2.83 4.44 6.98
N PRO A 13 -3.84 4.32 6.11
CA PRO A 13 -3.88 3.29 5.08
C PRO A 13 -2.69 3.36 4.11
N SER A 14 -2.18 2.19 3.73
CA SER A 14 -1.11 2.08 2.74
C SER A 14 -1.65 2.39 1.35
N ILE A 15 -0.89 3.15 0.56
CA ILE A 15 -1.17 3.38 -0.86
C ILE A 15 -0.50 2.28 -1.64
N VAL A 16 -1.25 1.55 -2.46
CA VAL A 16 -0.69 0.46 -3.26
C VAL A 16 -1.12 0.50 -4.71
N GLN A 17 -0.29 -0.08 -5.56
CA GLN A 17 -0.62 -0.40 -6.95
C GLN A 17 -0.92 -1.89 -7.06
N ILE A 18 -2.13 -2.25 -7.48
CA ILE A 18 -2.48 -3.65 -7.76
C ILE A 18 -1.68 -4.12 -8.97
N GLU A 19 -0.96 -5.22 -8.82
CA GLU A 19 -0.18 -5.85 -9.88
C GLU A 19 -0.80 -7.18 -10.33
N ARG A 20 -1.46 -7.91 -9.43
CA ARG A 20 -2.15 -9.16 -9.76
C ARG A 20 -3.37 -9.38 -8.87
N LEU A 21 -4.40 -9.98 -9.46
CA LEU A 21 -5.61 -10.49 -8.79
C LEU A 21 -5.75 -11.99 -9.08
N TRP A 22 -6.20 -12.76 -8.10
CA TRP A 22 -6.53 -14.18 -8.27
C TRP A 22 -7.50 -14.65 -7.19
N THR A 23 -8.07 -15.83 -7.37
CA THR A 23 -8.77 -16.57 -6.33
C THR A 23 -7.87 -17.71 -5.86
N ASN A 24 -7.63 -17.83 -4.56
CA ASN A 24 -6.80 -18.91 -4.01
C ASN A 24 -7.58 -20.24 -3.93
N SER A 25 -6.94 -21.30 -3.43
CA SER A 25 -7.57 -22.62 -3.25
C SER A 25 -8.75 -22.63 -2.28
N ASP A 26 -8.80 -21.65 -1.37
CA ASP A 26 -9.86 -21.51 -0.36
C ASP A 26 -11.01 -20.63 -0.87
N ASN A 27 -11.06 -20.36 -2.17
CA ASN A 27 -12.03 -19.50 -2.84
C ASN A 27 -12.03 -18.03 -2.34
N VAL A 28 -10.91 -17.56 -1.79
CA VAL A 28 -10.72 -16.17 -1.35
C VAL A 28 -10.12 -15.36 -2.49
N HIS A 29 -10.72 -14.21 -2.78
CA HIS A 29 -10.17 -13.24 -3.72
C HIS A 29 -8.97 -12.51 -3.10
N MET A 30 -7.83 -12.60 -3.76
CA MET A 30 -6.55 -12.09 -3.29
C MET A 30 -6.01 -10.98 -4.21
N VAL A 31 -5.25 -10.07 -3.61
CA VAL A 31 -4.56 -8.96 -4.27
C VAL A 31 -3.08 -9.08 -3.98
N TYR A 32 -2.24 -8.98 -5.02
CA TYR A 32 -0.80 -8.74 -4.91
C TYR A 32 -0.52 -7.34 -5.44
N SER A 33 0.21 -6.57 -4.65
CA SER A 33 0.37 -5.14 -4.90
C SER A 33 1.74 -4.62 -4.48
N ASN A 34 2.22 -3.62 -5.20
CA ASN A 34 3.41 -2.86 -4.83
C ASN A 34 3.04 -1.71 -3.89
N VAL A 35 3.81 -1.52 -2.82
CA VAL A 35 3.53 -0.51 -1.79
C VAL A 35 4.21 0.80 -2.13
N TYR A 36 3.50 1.90 -1.90
CA TYR A 36 4.01 3.26 -2.03
C TYR A 36 4.06 3.94 -0.67
N PHE A 37 5.17 4.59 -0.38
CA PHE A 37 5.40 5.30 0.88
C PHE A 37 5.21 6.80 0.72
N ARG A 38 4.59 7.41 1.72
CA ARG A 38 4.61 8.85 1.94
C ARG A 38 5.98 9.28 2.46
N PRO A 39 6.32 10.58 2.38
CA PRO A 39 7.58 11.11 2.90
C PRO A 39 7.89 10.67 4.33
N HIS A 40 6.92 10.75 5.25
CA HIS A 40 7.09 10.42 6.67
C HIS A 40 7.33 8.92 6.94
N GLU A 41 7.12 8.06 5.96
CA GLU A 41 7.38 6.62 6.02
C GLU A 41 8.79 6.26 5.51
N THR A 42 9.56 7.26 5.04
CA THR A 42 10.93 7.08 4.51
C THR A 42 11.98 7.67 5.42
N PHE A 43 13.19 7.11 5.40
CA PHE A 43 14.37 7.78 5.92
C PHE A 43 14.90 8.78 4.89
N HIS A 44 14.99 10.06 5.27
CA HIS A 44 15.46 11.12 4.40
C HIS A 44 16.18 12.21 5.20
N VAL A 45 17.02 12.98 4.51
CA VAL A 45 17.69 14.15 5.11
C VAL A 45 16.68 15.25 5.43
N ARG A 46 16.92 15.99 6.52
CA ARG A 46 16.01 17.04 7.03
C ARG A 46 15.66 18.12 6.00
N THR A 47 16.56 18.41 5.07
CA THR A 47 16.40 19.48 4.07
C THR A 47 15.66 19.03 2.81
N ARG A 48 15.31 17.74 2.69
CA ARG A 48 14.59 17.22 1.53
C ARG A 48 13.21 17.89 1.44
N LYS A 49 12.91 18.46 0.29
CA LYS A 49 11.58 19.01 -0.03
C LYS A 49 10.76 17.95 -0.74
N PHE A 50 9.47 17.97 -0.48
CA PHE A 50 8.50 17.07 -1.09
C PHE A 50 7.40 17.87 -1.79
N LEU A 51 6.86 17.31 -2.86
CA LEU A 51 5.65 17.84 -3.49
C LEU A 51 4.43 17.57 -2.59
N GLN A 52 3.38 18.37 -2.75
CA GLN A 52 2.11 18.09 -2.10
C GLN A 52 1.58 16.74 -2.60
N GLN A 53 1.27 15.83 -1.67
CA GLN A 53 0.85 14.45 -1.95
C GLN A 53 1.88 13.59 -2.70
N GLU A 54 3.17 13.91 -2.60
CA GLU A 54 4.23 13.05 -3.13
C GLU A 54 4.21 11.67 -2.46
N VAL A 55 4.43 10.63 -3.27
CA VAL A 55 4.60 9.25 -2.82
C VAL A 55 5.73 8.58 -3.58
N PHE A 56 6.37 7.59 -2.95
CA PHE A 56 7.52 6.88 -3.48
C PHE A 56 7.18 5.43 -3.75
N LYS A 57 7.46 4.95 -4.97
CA LYS A 57 7.43 3.52 -5.27
C LYS A 57 8.49 2.82 -4.41
N THR A 58 8.13 1.69 -3.80
CA THR A 58 9.06 0.89 -3.00
C THR A 58 9.36 -0.45 -3.68
N GLU A 59 10.29 -1.22 -3.11
CA GLU A 59 10.49 -2.63 -3.46
C GLU A 59 9.56 -3.57 -2.66
N ALA A 60 8.82 -3.03 -1.68
CA ALA A 60 7.93 -3.82 -0.84
C ALA A 60 6.65 -4.18 -1.61
N HIS A 61 6.27 -5.45 -1.47
CA HIS A 61 5.02 -5.97 -2.02
C HIS A 61 4.17 -6.56 -0.92
N ARG A 62 2.86 -6.50 -1.10
CA ARG A 62 1.89 -6.99 -0.13
C ARG A 62 0.85 -7.86 -0.83
N THR A 63 0.60 -9.02 -0.24
CA THR A 63 -0.50 -9.91 -0.58
C THR A 63 -1.55 -9.85 0.51
N VAL A 64 -2.77 -9.46 0.18
CA VAL A 64 -3.91 -9.44 1.12
C VAL A 64 -5.18 -9.96 0.44
N PRO A 65 -6.17 -10.41 1.21
CA PRO A 65 -7.52 -10.57 0.72
C PRO A 65 -8.07 -9.24 0.16
N LEU A 66 -8.88 -9.33 -0.90
CA LEU A 66 -9.45 -8.17 -1.58
C LEU A 66 -10.35 -7.32 -0.67
N ASP A 67 -10.96 -7.92 0.35
CA ASP A 67 -11.83 -7.24 1.33
C ASP A 67 -11.09 -6.22 2.22
N GLN A 68 -9.75 -6.26 2.27
CA GLN A 68 -8.94 -5.26 2.98
C GLN A 68 -8.74 -3.97 2.18
N VAL A 69 -9.21 -3.93 0.93
CA VAL A 69 -9.21 -2.72 0.11
C VAL A 69 -10.37 -1.83 0.53
N ILE A 70 -10.06 -0.63 1.02
CA ILE A 70 -11.05 0.29 1.61
C ILE A 70 -11.40 1.48 0.71
N GLY A 71 -10.75 1.63 -0.44
CA GLY A 71 -11.01 2.74 -1.36
C GLY A 71 -10.06 2.81 -2.55
N ARG A 72 -10.36 3.71 -3.49
CA ARG A 72 -9.58 4.02 -4.69
C ARG A 72 -9.18 5.49 -4.71
#